data_AF-A0A2N3EJX5-F1
#
_entry.id   AF-A0A2N3EJX5-F1
#
_cell.length_a   1.000
_cell.length_b   1.000
_cell.length_c   1.000
_cell.angle_alpha   90.00
_cell.angle_beta   90.00
_cell.angle_gamma   90.00
#
_symmetry.space_group_name_H-M   'P 1'
#
loop_
_entity.id
_entity.type
_entity.pdbx_description
1 polymer ?
#
loop_
_entity_poly.entity_id
_entity_poly.type
_entity_poly.pdbx_seq_one_letter_code
_entity_poly.pdbx_strand_id
1 'polypeptide(L)'
;DFNTTPFINAELYGGSVKVTAVDVATGLEVSVVGPSTAPRTELERVAIRKLRYMLGRAGNGKKEDGKGDPEPSEDKGGGGGIVV
;
A
#
# COMPACT_ATOMS: atom_id res chain seq x y z
N ASP A 1 9.68 8.30 -20.55
CA ASP A 1 10.94 7.70 -20.07
C ASP A 1 10.58 6.36 -19.42
N PHE A 2 11.06 5.24 -19.96
CA PHE A 2 10.62 3.89 -19.51
C PHE A 2 11.01 3.55 -18.06
N ASN A 3 11.89 4.34 -17.45
CA ASN A 3 12.45 4.08 -16.13
C ASN A 3 11.77 4.88 -14.99
N THR A 4 10.76 5.71 -15.29
CA THR A 4 10.18 6.64 -14.31
C THR A 4 8.73 6.31 -13.92
N THR A 5 8.03 5.53 -14.76
CA THR A 5 6.67 5.06 -14.47
C THR A 5 6.69 3.61 -14.01
N PRO A 6 6.14 3.28 -12.84
CA PRO A 6 6.05 1.90 -12.38
C PRO A 6 5.13 1.09 -13.29
N PHE A 7 5.47 -0.17 -13.48
CA PHE A 7 4.59 -1.13 -14.14
C PHE A 7 3.44 -1.49 -13.19
N ILE A 8 2.22 -1.61 -13.73
CA ILE A 8 1.01 -1.88 -12.95
C ILE A 8 0.31 -3.12 -13.49
N ASN A 9 0.02 -4.07 -12.60
CA ASN A 9 -0.81 -5.24 -12.85
C ASN A 9 -2.06 -5.23 -11.96
N ALA A 10 -3.17 -5.80 -12.44
CA ALA A 10 -4.40 -5.96 -11.66
C ALA A 10 -5.00 -7.35 -11.87
N GLU A 11 -5.25 -8.08 -10.78
CA GLU A 11 -5.76 -9.45 -10.77
C GLU A 11 -7.05 -9.52 -9.94
N LEU A 12 -8.10 -10.15 -10.48
CA LEU A 12 -9.39 -10.30 -9.80
C LEU A 12 -9.41 -11.58 -8.97
N TYR A 13 -9.87 -11.46 -7.73
CA TYR A 13 -10.04 -12.54 -6.76
C TYR A 13 -11.47 -12.48 -6.21
N GLY A 14 -12.42 -13.03 -6.95
CA GLY A 14 -13.84 -12.96 -6.60
C GLY A 14 -14.32 -11.51 -6.43
N GLY A 15 -14.78 -11.16 -5.23
CA GLY A 15 -15.24 -9.80 -4.89
C GLY A 15 -14.12 -8.78 -4.64
N SER A 16 -12.85 -9.15 -4.82
CA SER A 16 -11.69 -8.30 -4.59
C SER A 16 -10.81 -8.20 -5.83
N VAL A 17 -9.96 -7.18 -5.86
CA VAL A 17 -8.93 -6.99 -6.87
C VAL A 17 -7.60 -6.69 -6.18
N LYS A 18 -6.54 -7.36 -6.62
CA LYS A 18 -5.16 -7.08 -6.22
C LYS A 18 -4.50 -6.25 -7.31
N VAL A 19 -3.99 -5.08 -6.94
CA VAL A 19 -3.16 -4.24 -7.81
C VAL A 19 -1.72 -4.34 -7.34
N THR A 20 -0.82 -4.63 -8.27
CA THR A 20 0.63 -4.72 -8.03
C THR A 20 1.34 -3.61 -8.79
N ALA A 21 2.19 -2.85 -8.12
CA ALA A 21 3.06 -1.84 -8.71
C ALA A 21 4.53 -2.25 -8.57
N VAL A 22 5.27 -2.18 -9.67
CA VAL A 22 6.68 -2.61 -9.76
C VAL A 22 7.54 -1.48 -10.28
N ASP A 23 8.61 -1.15 -9.55
CA ASP A 23 9.67 -0.27 -10.01
C ASP A 23 10.76 -1.08 -10.72
N VAL A 24 10.92 -0.88 -12.03
CA VAL A 24 11.84 -1.69 -12.86
C VAL A 24 13.31 -1.40 -12.53
N ALA A 25 13.62 -0.18 -12.11
CA ALA A 25 15.00 0.23 -11.81
C ALA A 25 15.55 -0.45 -10.55
N THR A 26 14.73 -0.58 -9.50
CA THR A 26 15.11 -1.18 -8.22
C THR A 26 14.66 -2.63 -8.05
N GLY A 27 13.71 -3.09 -8.86
CA GLY A 27 13.04 -4.39 -8.69
C GLY A 27 12.07 -4.44 -7.52
N LEU A 28 11.74 -3.29 -6.91
CA LEU A 28 10.85 -3.23 -5.77
C LEU A 28 9.38 -3.39 -6.21
N GLU A 29 8.67 -4.28 -5.53
CA GLU A 29 7.26 -4.57 -5.78
C GLU A 29 6.40 -4.27 -4.55
N VAL A 30 5.22 -3.71 -4.78
CA VAL A 30 4.20 -3.54 -3.75
C VAL A 30 2.84 -3.98 -4.28
N SER A 31 2.02 -4.56 -3.40
CA SER A 31 0.63 -4.88 -3.71
C SER A 31 -0.35 -4.23 -2.76
N VAL A 32 -1.55 -3.97 -3.29
CA VAL A 32 -2.73 -3.43 -2.62
C VAL A 32 -3.92 -4.28 -3.03
N VAL A 33 -4.73 -4.69 -2.06
CA VAL A 33 -5.98 -5.42 -2.31
C VAL A 33 -7.14 -4.52 -1.90
N GLY A 34 -8.16 -4.44 -2.75
CA GLY A 34 -9.38 -3.70 -2.48
C GLY A 34 -10.61 -4.39 -3.05
N PRO A 35 -11.81 -3.86 -2.79
CA PRO A 35 -13.03 -4.40 -3.37
C PRO A 35 -13.03 -4.22 -4.89
N SER A 36 -13.57 -5.19 -5.63
CA SER A 36 -13.66 -5.11 -7.09
C SER A 36 -14.57 -3.99 -7.58
N THR A 37 -15.42 -3.45 -6.69
CA THR A 37 -16.29 -2.29 -6.94
C THR A 37 -15.57 -0.95 -6.80
N ALA A 38 -14.36 -0.91 -6.21
CA ALA A 38 -13.59 0.32 -6.13
C ALA A 38 -13.08 0.75 -7.53
N PRO A 39 -12.99 2.06 -7.81
CA PRO A 39 -12.39 2.54 -9.04
C PRO A 39 -10.94 2.04 -9.17
N ARG A 40 -10.62 1.37 -10.27
CA ARG A 40 -9.26 0.84 -10.55
C ARG A 40 -8.18 1.91 -10.35
N THR A 41 -8.41 3.12 -10.85
CA THR A 41 -7.48 4.26 -10.72
C THR A 41 -7.19 4.63 -9.27
N GLU A 42 -8.12 4.42 -8.35
CA GLU A 42 -7.88 4.66 -6.92
C GLU A 42 -6.89 3.65 -6.35
N LEU A 43 -7.10 2.36 -6.62
CA LEU A 43 -6.22 1.28 -6.17
C LEU A 43 -4.82 1.40 -6.78
N GLU A 44 -4.71 1.79 -8.05
CA GLU A 44 -3.44 2.11 -8.69
C GLU A 44 -2.73 3.28 -8.00
N ARG A 45 -3.45 4.37 -7.70
CA ARG A 45 -2.89 5.52 -6.98
C ARG A 45 -2.36 5.13 -5.61
N VAL A 46 -3.05 4.25 -4.89
CA VAL A 46 -2.60 3.74 -3.58
C VAL A 46 -1.34 2.89 -3.76
N ALA A 47 -1.32 1.99 -4.74
CA ALA A 47 -0.16 1.14 -5.04
C ALA A 47 1.08 1.98 -5.42
N ILE A 48 0.92 2.99 -6.28
CA ILE A 48 2.00 3.92 -6.66
C ILE A 48 2.51 4.71 -5.45
N ARG A 49 1.61 5.22 -4.59
CA ARG A 49 2.01 5.93 -3.37
C ARG A 49 2.81 5.04 -2.42
N LYS A 50 2.36 3.81 -2.22
CA LYS A 50 3.06 2.82 -1.39
C LYS A 50 4.44 2.49 -1.95
N LEU A 51 4.56 2.32 -3.27
CA LEU A 51 5.84 2.06 -3.92
C LEU A 51 6.82 3.21 -3.70
N ARG A 52 6.38 4.46 -3.95
CA ARG A 52 7.20 5.67 -3.74
C ARG A 52 7.64 5.82 -2.29
N TYR A 53 6.76 5.54 -1.33
CA TYR A 53 7.10 5.56 0.09
C TYR A 53 8.20 4.54 0.42
N MET A 54 8.07 3.32 -0.09
CA MET A 54 9.06 2.25 0.15
C MET A 54 10.41 2.55 -0.53
N LEU A 55 10.41 3.12 -1.74
CA LEU A 55 11.63 3.59 -2.42
C LEU A 55 12.34 4.66 -1.58
N GLY A 56 11.60 5.62 -1.03
CA GLY A 56 12.14 6.64 -0.13
C GLY A 56 12.72 6.07 1.17
N ARG A 57 12.09 5.01 1.72
CA ARG A 57 12.58 4.31 2.92
C ARG A 57 13.83 3.47 2.63
N ALA A 58 13.91 2.83 1.47
CA ALA A 58 15.07 2.04 1.06
C ALA A 58 16.32 2.92 0.82
N GLY A 59 16.13 4.13 0.27
CA GLY A 59 17.21 5.13 0.13
C GLY A 59 17.68 5.72 1.46
N ASN A 60 16.79 5.81 2.46
CA ASN A 60 17.08 6.30 3.80
C ASN A 60 17.19 5.14 4.80
N GLY A 61 18.25 4.33 4.67
CA GLY A 61 18.63 3.33 5.67
C GLY A 61 19.10 3.93 6.99
N LYS A 62 18.20 4.61 7.73
CA LYS A 62 18.21 4.87 9.18
C LYS A 62 17.08 5.81 9.56
N LYS A 63 15.99 5.23 10.08
CA LYS A 63 15.29 5.57 11.33
C LYS A 63 14.00 4.75 11.37
N GLU A 64 14.06 3.65 12.10
CA GLU A 64 12.89 3.10 12.75
C GLU A 64 12.45 4.13 13.80
N ASP A 65 11.48 4.96 13.45
CA ASP A 65 10.57 5.54 14.43
C ASP A 65 9.21 4.91 14.12
N GLY A 66 8.84 3.93 14.94
CA GLY A 66 7.48 3.45 14.98
C GLY A 66 6.53 4.58 15.35
N LYS A 67 5.27 4.43 14.92
CA LYS A 67 4.11 5.11 15.48
C LYS A 67 4.04 6.62 15.21
N GLY A 68 3.47 6.95 14.06
CA GLY A 68 2.94 8.28 13.75
C GLY A 68 1.44 8.24 13.45
N ASP A 69 0.70 7.36 14.13
CA ASP A 69 -0.73 7.62 14.34
C ASP A 69 -0.78 8.75 15.39
N PRO A 70 -1.39 9.91 15.11
CA PRO A 70 -1.71 10.84 16.19
C PRO A 70 -2.55 10.07 17.20
N GLU A 71 -2.13 10.10 18.47
CA GLU A 71 -2.86 9.46 19.57
C GLU A 71 -4.35 9.80 19.44
N PRO A 72 -5.24 8.81 19.23
CA PRO A 72 -6.65 9.04 19.49
C PRO A 72 -6.74 9.27 20.99
N SER A 73 -7.16 10.48 21.37
CA SER A 73 -7.55 10.79 22.73
C SER A 73 -8.42 9.66 23.27
N GLU A 74 -7.98 9.06 24.37
CA GLU A 74 -8.71 8.00 25.06
C GLU A 74 -10.14 8.44 25.35
N ASP A 75 -11.10 7.92 24.59
CA ASP A 75 -12.46 7.70 25.08
C ASP A 75 -12.70 6.19 25.10
N LYS A 76 -12.87 5.65 26.31
CA LYS A 76 -12.99 4.21 26.57
C LYS A 76 -14.28 3.66 25.95
N GLY A 77 -14.16 2.67 25.08
CA GLY A 77 -15.33 1.96 24.57
C GLY A 77 -15.05 0.63 23.85
N GLY A 78 -14.81 -0.43 24.63
CA GLY A 78 -15.42 -1.76 24.47
C GLY A 78 -15.15 -2.63 23.22
N GLY A 79 -14.52 -3.80 23.46
CA GLY A 79 -14.78 -5.09 22.79
C GLY A 79 -14.28 -5.23 21.34
N GLY A 80 -13.75 -6.35 20.86
CA GLY A 80 -13.64 -7.72 21.33
C GLY A 80 -13.03 -8.49 20.15
N GLY A 81 -12.12 -9.43 20.44
CA GLY A 81 -11.37 -10.14 19.41
C GLY A 81 -12.17 -11.22 18.68
N ILE A 82 -11.63 -11.63 17.53
CA ILE A 82 -11.18 -12.99 17.16
C ILE A 82 -11.11 -13.01 15.63
N VAL A 83 -9.97 -13.49 15.14
CA VAL A 83 -9.73 -13.83 13.74
C VAL A 83 -10.50 -15.13 13.48
N VAL A 84 -11.43 -15.11 12.52
CA VAL A 84 -12.08 -16.31 11.95
C VAL A 84 -11.68 -16.41 10.49
#